data_AF-A0AAW1K749-F1
#
_entry.id   AF-A0AAW1K749-F1
#
_cell.length_a   1.000
_cell.length_b   1.000
_cell.length_c   1.000
_cell.angle_alpha   90.00
_cell.angle_beta   90.00
_cell.angle_gamma   90.00
#
_symmetry.space_group_name_H-M   'P 1'
#
loop_
_entity.id
_entity.type
_entity.pdbx_description
1 polymer ?
#
loop_
_entity_poly.entity_id
_entity_poly.type
_entity_poly.pdbx_seq_one_letter_code
_entity_poly.pdbx_strand_id
1 'polypeptide(L)'
;MSEEVYAEFVEKRLDPNFIDRSCRALANRLSGSDGDHVDPGYRQGSVSSIELAERLETYHKKVVEYSDEGVEKTENDIFFEVIGGHNKGFVSGLGESAELFYGRRVKSSKVSCTPSLISQIQHYRDEATQAKQKLEEQDAKMHDQETKIKDQANKILDQDKKLEEFEKRLHELSTLINERCSSTSTSVHRHFPPGDPSSGTFGNFVA
;
A
#
# COMPACT_ATOMS: atom_id res chain seq x y z
N MET A 1 -8.54 -38.06 -20.85
CA MET A 1 -8.16 -38.89 -19.69
C MET A 1 -7.54 -40.15 -20.26
N SER A 2 -6.32 -40.50 -19.86
CA SER A 2 -5.72 -41.77 -20.29
C SER A 2 -6.45 -42.93 -19.64
N GLU A 3 -6.57 -44.05 -20.36
CA GLU A 3 -7.22 -45.27 -19.87
C GLU A 3 -6.57 -45.77 -18.56
N GLU A 4 -5.28 -45.50 -18.39
CA GLU A 4 -4.50 -45.79 -17.19
C GLU A 4 -5.00 -45.04 -15.95
N VAL A 5 -5.31 -43.74 -16.08
CA VAL A 5 -5.84 -42.92 -14.98
C VAL A 5 -7.25 -43.39 -14.59
N TYR A 6 -8.04 -43.83 -15.57
CA TYR A 6 -9.36 -44.39 -15.30
C TYR A 6 -9.26 -45.74 -14.58
N ALA A 7 -8.35 -46.62 -15.01
CA ALA A 7 -8.12 -47.90 -14.36
C ALA A 7 -7.66 -47.73 -12.90
N GLU A 8 -6.71 -46.83 -12.65
CA GLU A 8 -6.23 -46.52 -11.30
C GLU A 8 -7.35 -45.95 -10.40
N PHE A 9 -8.23 -45.12 -10.98
CA PHE A 9 -9.38 -44.59 -10.27
C PHE A 9 -10.41 -45.67 -9.89
N VAL A 10 -10.65 -46.64 -10.78
CA VAL A 10 -11.56 -47.76 -10.52
C VAL A 10 -10.99 -48.66 -9.41
N GLU A 11 -9.69 -48.96 -9.43
CA GLU A 11 -9.05 -49.75 -8.37
C GLU A 11 -9.12 -49.08 -7.00
N LYS A 12 -8.89 -47.76 -6.93
CA LYS A 12 -9.03 -47.00 -5.67
C LYS A 12 -10.43 -47.05 -5.07
N ARG A 13 -11.46 -47.27 -5.88
CA ARG A 13 -12.85 -47.42 -5.40
C ARG A 13 -13.16 -48.80 -4.84
N LEU A 14 -12.32 -49.80 -5.14
CA LEU A 14 -12.42 -51.15 -4.59
C LEU A 14 -11.63 -51.30 -3.28
N ASP A 15 -10.84 -50.30 -2.87
CA ASP A 15 -10.14 -50.28 -1.59
C ASP A 15 -11.15 -50.41 -0.43
N PRO A 16 -11.01 -51.43 0.44
CA PRO A 16 -11.88 -51.62 1.60
C PRO A 16 -12.00 -50.38 2.48
N ASN A 17 -10.90 -49.63 2.66
CA ASN A 17 -10.90 -48.41 3.46
C ASN A 17 -11.68 -47.27 2.80
N PHE A 18 -11.73 -47.22 1.47
CA PHE A 18 -12.53 -46.24 0.74
C PHE A 18 -14.02 -46.58 0.85
N ILE A 19 -14.38 -47.86 0.66
CA ILE A 19 -15.76 -48.35 0.77
C ILE A 19 -16.32 -48.04 2.17
N ASP A 20 -15.59 -48.38 3.24
CA ASP A 20 -16.04 -48.15 4.61
C ASP A 20 -16.24 -46.66 4.93
N ARG A 21 -15.39 -45.78 4.39
CA ARG A 21 -15.55 -44.32 4.55
C ARG A 21 -16.74 -43.80 3.77
N SER A 22 -16.95 -44.30 2.55
CA SER A 22 -18.09 -43.93 1.70
C SER A 22 -19.42 -44.37 2.32
N CYS A 23 -19.51 -45.61 2.81
CA CYS A 23 -20.70 -46.13 3.49
C CYS A 23 -21.04 -45.32 4.76
N ARG A 24 -20.03 -44.99 5.58
CA ARG A 24 -20.22 -44.11 6.75
C ARG A 24 -20.67 -42.71 6.35
N ALA A 25 -20.11 -42.12 5.29
CA ALA A 25 -20.52 -40.81 4.81
C ALA A 25 -21.96 -40.81 4.28
N LEU A 26 -22.39 -41.88 3.61
CA LEU A 26 -23.78 -42.06 3.18
C LEU A 26 -24.73 -42.20 4.37
N ALA A 27 -24.40 -43.04 5.36
CA ALA A 27 -25.21 -43.20 6.57
C ALA A 27 -25.33 -41.90 7.39
N ASN A 28 -24.29 -41.05 7.36
CA ASN A 28 -24.27 -39.77 8.04
C ASN A 28 -24.93 -38.63 7.23
N ARG A 29 -25.44 -38.88 6.02
CA ARG A 29 -26.22 -37.86 5.30
C ARG A 29 -27.51 -37.60 6.07
N LEU A 30 -27.66 -36.36 6.55
CA LEU A 30 -28.89 -35.82 7.15
C LEU A 30 -30.16 -36.01 6.30
N SER A 31 -30.04 -36.44 5.04
CA SER A 31 -31.14 -36.61 4.12
C SER A 31 -31.92 -37.91 4.29
N GLY A 32 -31.43 -38.89 5.07
CA GLY A 32 -32.08 -40.18 5.31
C GLY A 32 -32.41 -40.96 4.02
N SER A 33 -31.74 -40.64 2.92
CA SER A 33 -31.98 -41.31 1.64
C SER A 33 -31.11 -42.55 1.57
N ASP A 34 -31.69 -43.69 1.93
CA ASP A 34 -31.14 -44.99 1.61
C ASP A 34 -31.34 -45.22 0.10
N GLY A 35 -30.40 -44.71 -0.71
CA GLY A 35 -30.16 -45.03 -2.12
C GLY A 35 -31.32 -44.86 -3.12
N ASP A 36 -32.42 -45.57 -2.90
CA ASP A 36 -33.55 -45.76 -3.81
C ASP A 36 -34.88 -45.21 -3.26
N HIS A 37 -34.97 -44.81 -1.99
CA HIS A 37 -36.20 -44.26 -1.41
C HIS A 37 -36.07 -42.78 -1.04
N VAL A 38 -36.84 -41.93 -1.71
CA VAL A 38 -37.07 -40.53 -1.32
C VAL A 38 -38.45 -40.46 -0.69
N ASP A 39 -38.50 -40.35 0.62
CA ASP A 39 -39.75 -40.17 1.35
C ASP A 39 -40.32 -38.76 1.00
N PRO A 40 -41.53 -38.65 0.39
CA PRO A 40 -42.15 -37.36 0.09
C PRO A 40 -42.69 -36.65 1.34
N GLY A 41 -42.56 -37.29 2.51
CA GLY A 41 -43.01 -36.79 3.80
C GLY A 41 -42.26 -35.54 4.27
N TYR A 42 -43.04 -34.66 4.89
CA TYR A 42 -42.65 -33.42 5.56
C TYR A 42 -41.26 -33.51 6.23
N ARG A 43 -40.32 -32.67 5.78
CA ARG A 43 -39.00 -32.58 6.40
C ARG A 43 -39.08 -31.64 7.60
N GLN A 44 -38.42 -31.96 8.70
CA GLN A 44 -38.30 -31.05 9.84
C GLN A 44 -37.69 -29.72 9.36
N GLY A 45 -38.51 -28.66 9.34
CA GLY A 45 -38.14 -27.33 8.81
C GLY A 45 -38.78 -26.94 7.47
N SER A 46 -39.55 -27.80 6.81
CA SER A 46 -40.37 -27.40 5.65
C SER A 46 -41.68 -26.76 6.10
N VAL A 47 -42.14 -25.75 5.34
CA VAL A 47 -43.48 -25.13 5.48
C VAL A 47 -44.46 -25.96 4.65
N SER A 48 -45.64 -26.25 5.21
CA SER A 48 -46.67 -26.99 4.46
C SER A 48 -47.19 -26.17 3.28
N SER A 49 -47.66 -26.83 2.22
CA SER A 49 -48.27 -26.14 1.08
C SER A 49 -49.48 -25.28 1.50
N ILE A 50 -50.21 -25.72 2.52
CA ILE A 50 -51.36 -25.00 3.09
C ILE A 50 -50.88 -23.73 3.80
N GLU A 51 -49.88 -23.86 4.67
CA GLU A 51 -49.29 -22.73 5.40
C GLU A 51 -48.62 -21.73 4.45
N LEU A 52 -48.00 -22.18 3.36
CA LEU A 52 -47.46 -21.30 2.33
C LEU A 52 -48.57 -20.49 1.64
N ALA A 53 -49.70 -21.12 1.33
CA ALA A 53 -50.86 -20.44 0.72
C ALA A 53 -51.41 -19.37 1.66
N GLU A 54 -51.59 -19.68 2.95
CA GLU A 54 -52.02 -18.71 3.97
C GLU A 54 -51.04 -17.52 4.08
N ARG A 55 -49.73 -17.79 4.00
CA ARG A 55 -48.71 -16.72 3.98
C ARG A 55 -48.75 -15.87 2.69
N LEU A 56 -49.10 -16.44 1.55
CA LEU A 56 -49.26 -15.67 0.31
C LEU A 56 -50.50 -14.76 0.35
N GLU A 57 -51.60 -15.24 0.93
CA GLU A 57 -52.80 -14.42 1.12
C GLU A 57 -52.53 -13.22 2.05
N THR A 58 -51.83 -13.46 3.15
CA THR A 58 -51.43 -12.39 4.08
C THR A 58 -50.42 -11.42 3.46
N TYR A 59 -49.55 -11.88 2.55
CA TYR A 59 -48.65 -11.01 1.79
C TYR A 59 -49.45 -10.03 0.91
N HIS A 60 -50.39 -10.54 0.11
CA HIS A 60 -51.21 -9.68 -0.74
C HIS A 60 -52.03 -8.67 0.07
N LYS A 61 -52.55 -9.08 1.23
CA LYS A 61 -53.25 -8.18 2.14
C LYS A 61 -52.36 -7.02 2.60
N LYS A 62 -51.13 -7.31 3.03
CA LYS A 62 -50.19 -6.26 3.49
C LYS A 62 -49.73 -5.33 2.37
N VAL A 63 -49.59 -5.82 1.14
CA VAL A 63 -49.27 -4.96 -0.02
C VAL A 63 -50.34 -3.89 -0.21
N VAL A 64 -51.62 -4.25 -0.08
CA VAL A 64 -52.74 -3.30 -0.16
C VAL A 64 -52.71 -2.33 1.04
N GLU A 65 -52.56 -2.85 2.26
CA GLU A 65 -52.49 -2.01 3.48
C GLU A 65 -51.38 -0.95 3.41
N TYR A 66 -50.17 -1.30 2.97
CA TYR A 66 -49.08 -0.32 2.85
C TYR A 66 -49.28 0.69 1.72
N SER A 67 -49.98 0.29 0.66
CA SER A 67 -50.36 1.19 -0.43
C SER A 67 -51.36 2.24 0.07
N ASP A 68 -52.32 1.84 0.91
CA ASP A 68 -53.32 2.73 1.50
C ASP A 68 -52.73 3.65 2.58
N GLU A 69 -51.73 3.18 3.34
CA GLU A 69 -51.04 3.95 4.39
C GLU A 69 -49.96 4.91 3.85
N GLY A 70 -49.66 4.86 2.55
CA GLY A 70 -48.64 5.72 1.93
C GLY A 70 -47.21 5.42 2.38
N VAL A 71 -46.95 4.20 2.88
CA VAL A 71 -45.62 3.76 3.33
C VAL A 71 -44.91 3.09 2.15
N GLU A 72 -43.83 3.71 1.66
CA GLU A 72 -42.98 3.10 0.63
C GLU A 72 -42.15 1.95 1.22
N LYS A 73 -42.70 0.73 1.19
CA LYS A 73 -41.94 -0.52 1.37
C LYS A 73 -41.74 -1.19 0.01
N THR A 74 -40.58 -1.80 -0.20
CA THR A 74 -40.38 -2.61 -1.41
C THR A 74 -41.18 -3.92 -1.30
N GLU A 75 -41.58 -4.50 -2.44
CA GLU A 75 -42.29 -5.79 -2.47
C GLU A 75 -41.53 -6.89 -1.72
N ASN A 76 -40.19 -6.84 -1.76
CA ASN A 76 -39.31 -7.76 -1.04
C ASN A 76 -39.39 -7.59 0.48
N ASP A 77 -39.48 -6.36 0.98
CA ASP A 77 -39.56 -6.10 2.43
C ASP A 77 -40.85 -6.68 3.01
N ILE A 78 -41.96 -6.53 2.28
CA ILE A 78 -43.27 -7.07 2.65
C ILE A 78 -43.23 -8.61 2.58
N PHE A 79 -42.59 -9.17 1.56
CA PHE A 79 -42.41 -10.62 1.41
C PHE A 79 -41.60 -11.19 2.57
N PHE A 80 -40.46 -10.60 2.92
CA PHE A 80 -39.63 -11.07 4.04
C PHE A 80 -40.28 -10.86 5.40
N GLU A 81 -41.23 -9.93 5.54
CA GLU A 81 -42.04 -9.77 6.75
C GLU A 81 -43.07 -10.88 6.94
N VAL A 82 -43.67 -11.37 5.86
CA VAL A 82 -44.76 -12.36 5.91
C VAL A 82 -44.28 -13.80 5.71
N ILE A 83 -43.39 -14.00 4.74
CA ILE A 83 -42.91 -15.32 4.32
C ILE A 83 -41.59 -15.66 5.04
N GLY A 84 -40.79 -14.65 5.38
CA GLY A 84 -39.57 -14.82 6.17
C GLY A 84 -39.90 -15.37 7.55
N GLY A 85 -39.30 -16.50 7.92
CA GLY A 85 -39.53 -17.14 9.22
C GLY A 85 -39.28 -16.20 10.42
N HIS A 86 -39.88 -16.54 11.55
CA HIS A 86 -39.88 -15.78 12.81
C HIS A 86 -38.48 -15.49 13.39
N ASN A 87 -37.42 -16.09 12.81
CA ASN A 87 -36.02 -15.87 13.15
C ASN A 87 -35.34 -15.05 12.04
N LYS A 88 -35.64 -13.75 12.00
CA LYS A 88 -34.81 -12.77 11.28
C LYS A 88 -33.49 -12.58 12.04
N GLY A 89 -32.60 -13.57 11.97
CA GLY A 89 -31.31 -13.50 12.65
C GLY A 89 -30.71 -14.86 12.95
N PHE A 90 -29.47 -15.03 12.48
CA PHE A 90 -28.53 -16.10 12.83
C PHE A 90 -28.84 -17.50 12.27
N VAL A 91 -28.28 -17.80 11.09
CA VAL A 91 -28.06 -19.18 10.65
C VAL A 91 -26.75 -19.65 11.28
N SER A 92 -26.83 -20.59 12.23
CA SER A 92 -25.64 -21.17 12.85
C SER A 92 -24.78 -21.86 11.79
N GLY A 93 -23.52 -21.42 11.65
CA GLY A 93 -22.56 -22.00 10.71
C GLY A 93 -22.36 -21.26 9.38
N LEU A 94 -23.16 -20.23 9.06
CA LEU A 94 -22.91 -19.37 7.89
C LEU A 94 -22.01 -18.15 8.19
N GLY A 95 -21.62 -17.96 9.45
CA GLY A 95 -20.75 -16.87 9.85
C GLY A 95 -21.40 -15.49 9.79
N GLU A 96 -20.66 -14.51 10.28
CA GLU A 96 -21.05 -13.14 10.64
C GLU A 96 -21.15 -12.19 9.43
N SER A 97 -21.56 -12.67 8.24
CA SER A 97 -21.54 -11.80 7.04
C SER A 97 -22.67 -10.77 7.02
N ALA A 98 -23.80 -11.05 7.66
CA ALA A 98 -24.94 -10.12 7.72
C ALA A 98 -24.69 -8.93 8.68
N GLU A 99 -23.82 -9.07 9.68
CA GLU A 99 -23.47 -7.98 10.61
C GLU A 99 -22.66 -6.87 9.92
N LEU A 100 -21.93 -7.19 8.84
CA LEU A 100 -21.24 -6.19 8.03
C LEU A 100 -22.21 -5.26 7.29
N PHE A 101 -23.45 -5.70 7.03
CA PHE A 101 -24.44 -4.96 6.24
C PHE A 101 -25.56 -4.33 7.08
N TYR A 102 -25.95 -4.91 8.22
CA TYR A 102 -27.11 -4.46 9.01
C TYR A 102 -26.85 -4.42 10.53
N GLY A 103 -25.79 -3.73 10.94
CA GLY A 103 -25.28 -3.77 12.32
C GLY A 103 -26.28 -3.43 13.43
N ARG A 104 -26.17 -4.16 14.55
CA ARG A 104 -26.60 -3.72 15.89
C ARG A 104 -25.62 -4.22 16.95
N ARG A 105 -24.98 -3.28 17.66
CA ARG A 105 -24.09 -3.53 18.82
C ARG A 105 -24.94 -4.05 20.01
N VAL A 106 -24.50 -5.03 20.80
CA VAL A 106 -23.61 -4.97 22.00
C VAL A 106 -23.72 -6.28 22.83
N LYS A 107 -22.60 -6.67 23.48
CA LYS A 107 -22.40 -7.36 24.79
C LYS A 107 -22.06 -8.86 24.80
N SER A 108 -20.76 -9.09 24.96
CA SER A 108 -20.12 -9.88 26.03
C SER A 108 -20.51 -11.36 26.16
N SER A 109 -19.56 -12.25 25.85
CA SER A 109 -18.94 -13.09 26.91
C SER A 109 -17.73 -13.89 26.42
N LYS A 110 -16.70 -13.91 27.29
CA LYS A 110 -15.64 -14.92 27.49
C LYS A 110 -14.97 -15.48 26.23
N VAL A 111 -13.80 -14.95 25.88
CA VAL A 111 -12.98 -15.48 24.78
C VAL A 111 -11.65 -16.02 25.34
N SER A 112 -11.43 -17.29 25.04
CA SER A 112 -10.13 -17.96 25.04
C SER A 112 -9.07 -17.12 24.32
N CYS A 113 -7.80 -17.34 24.65
CA CYS A 113 -6.65 -16.56 24.19
C CYS A 113 -6.36 -16.76 22.69
N THR A 114 -7.23 -16.24 21.84
CA THR A 114 -6.89 -15.65 20.55
C THR A 114 -6.73 -14.15 20.82
N PRO A 115 -5.66 -13.47 20.36
CA PRO A 115 -5.55 -12.03 20.57
C PRO A 115 -6.81 -11.37 20.05
N SER A 116 -7.53 -10.70 20.96
CA SER A 116 -8.79 -10.04 20.66
C SER A 116 -8.61 -9.14 19.43
N LEU A 117 -9.64 -9.04 18.58
CA LEU A 117 -9.68 -8.06 17.48
C LEU A 117 -9.29 -6.64 17.95
N ILE A 118 -9.62 -6.33 19.21
CA ILE A 118 -9.25 -5.07 19.88
C ILE A 118 -7.72 -4.94 20.03
N SER A 119 -7.04 -6.02 20.40
CA SER A 119 -5.57 -6.06 20.54
C SER A 119 -4.88 -5.91 19.19
N GLN A 120 -5.42 -6.50 18.11
CA GLN A 120 -4.92 -6.26 16.76
C GLN A 120 -5.10 -4.79 16.33
N ILE A 121 -6.28 -4.21 16.59
CA ILE A 121 -6.52 -2.79 16.28
C ILE A 121 -5.59 -1.87 17.08
N GLN A 122 -5.31 -2.20 18.34
CA GLN A 122 -4.35 -1.47 19.17
C GLN A 122 -2.94 -1.57 18.59
N HIS A 123 -2.49 -2.77 18.23
CA HIS A 123 -1.18 -2.96 17.60
C HIS A 123 -1.00 -2.10 16.34
N TYR A 124 -1.97 -2.09 15.43
CA TYR A 124 -1.89 -1.26 14.22
C TYR A 124 -1.90 0.25 14.52
N ARG A 125 -2.56 0.69 15.59
CA ARG A 125 -2.51 2.09 16.02
C ARG A 125 -1.15 2.44 16.61
N ASP A 126 -0.59 1.55 17.42
CA ASP A 126 0.73 1.76 18.04
C ASP A 126 1.82 1.78 16.96
N GLU A 127 1.73 0.88 15.97
CA GLU A 127 2.63 0.87 14.82
C GLU A 127 2.51 2.15 13.97
N ALA A 128 1.29 2.62 13.70
CA ALA A 128 1.06 3.86 12.97
C ALA A 128 1.58 5.10 13.74
N THR A 129 1.42 5.13 15.06
CA THR A 129 1.96 6.23 15.89
C THR A 129 3.48 6.20 15.95
N GLN A 130 4.10 5.03 16.04
CA GLN A 130 5.55 4.89 15.99
C GLN A 130 6.12 5.31 14.63
N ALA A 131 5.47 4.92 13.53
CA ALA A 131 5.87 5.34 12.18
C ALA A 131 5.81 6.88 12.04
N LYS A 132 4.75 7.50 12.58
CA LYS A 132 4.60 8.96 12.57
C LYS A 132 5.69 9.66 13.37
N GLN A 133 6.04 9.15 14.55
CA GLN A 133 7.13 9.72 15.37
C GLN A 133 8.49 9.62 14.66
N LYS A 134 8.78 8.49 14.01
CA LYS A 134 10.02 8.32 13.22
C LYS A 134 10.09 9.31 12.05
N LEU A 135 8.97 9.56 11.39
CA LEU A 135 8.88 10.56 10.32
C LEU A 135 9.18 11.97 10.85
N GLU A 136 8.56 12.34 11.97
CA GLU A 136 8.77 13.65 12.62
C GLU A 136 10.22 13.84 13.10
N GLU A 137 10.86 12.79 13.63
CA GLU A 137 12.29 12.83 13.99
C GLU A 137 13.19 12.99 12.76
N GLN A 138 12.85 12.33 11.64
CA GLN A 138 13.59 12.48 10.39
C GLN A 138 13.44 13.89 9.82
N ASP A 139 12.24 14.48 9.87
CA ASP A 139 11.99 15.86 9.46
C ASP A 139 12.78 16.86 10.30
N ALA A 140 12.85 16.64 11.63
CA ALA A 140 13.67 17.47 12.51
C ALA A 140 15.16 17.41 12.14
N LYS A 141 15.69 16.21 11.81
CA LYS A 141 17.07 16.04 11.35
C LYS A 141 17.32 16.70 9.99
N MET A 142 16.38 16.57 9.05
CA MET A 142 16.47 17.23 7.74
C MET A 142 16.46 18.75 7.90
N HIS A 143 15.61 19.30 8.77
CA HIS A 143 15.55 20.73 9.03
C HIS A 143 16.86 21.27 9.60
N ASP A 144 17.51 20.56 10.54
CA ASP A 144 18.83 20.93 11.08
C ASP A 144 19.94 20.87 10.01
N GLN A 145 19.86 19.92 9.07
CA GLN A 145 20.78 19.89 7.93
C GLN A 145 20.53 21.07 6.98
N GLU A 146 19.27 21.41 6.73
CA GLU A 146 18.89 22.51 5.84
C GLU A 146 19.39 23.86 6.37
N THR A 147 19.29 24.10 7.68
CA THR A 147 19.84 25.34 8.29
C THR A 147 21.36 25.40 8.15
N LYS A 148 22.08 24.29 8.36
CA LYS A 148 23.53 24.23 8.16
C LYS A 148 23.94 24.48 6.71
N ILE A 149 23.19 23.93 5.75
CA ILE A 149 23.44 24.17 4.32
C ILE A 149 23.21 25.64 3.99
N LYS A 150 22.14 26.26 4.49
CA LYS A 150 21.87 27.70 4.30
C LYS A 150 22.99 28.56 4.87
N ASP A 151 23.47 28.25 6.07
CA ASP A 151 24.59 28.98 6.69
C ASP A 151 25.89 28.84 5.89
N GLN A 152 26.17 27.64 5.37
CA GLN A 152 27.33 27.41 4.49
C GLN A 152 27.18 28.17 3.17
N ALA A 153 26.01 28.17 2.55
CA ALA A 153 25.74 28.92 1.33
C ALA A 153 25.96 30.43 1.51
N ASN A 154 25.52 31.00 2.64
CA ASN A 154 25.77 32.40 2.96
C ASN A 154 27.27 32.71 3.11
N LYS A 155 28.05 31.81 3.72
CA LYS A 155 29.52 31.96 3.82
C LYS A 155 30.21 31.93 2.46
N ILE A 156 29.78 31.04 1.56
CA ILE A 156 30.31 30.96 0.19
C ILE A 156 30.01 32.27 -0.55
N LEU A 157 28.78 32.78 -0.45
CA LEU A 157 28.37 34.02 -1.08
C LEU A 157 29.20 35.23 -0.60
N ASP A 158 29.57 35.27 0.67
CA ASP A 158 30.46 36.31 1.20
C ASP A 158 31.93 36.14 0.75
N GLN A 159 32.38 34.91 0.54
CA GLN A 159 33.70 34.65 -0.05
C GLN A 159 33.75 35.07 -1.52
N ASP A 160 32.70 34.79 -2.29
CA ASP A 160 32.60 35.17 -3.71
C ASP A 160 32.65 36.70 -3.88
N LYS A 161 31.95 37.46 -3.02
CA LYS A 161 32.04 38.92 -3.03
C LYS A 161 33.47 39.43 -2.80
N LYS A 162 34.21 38.79 -1.89
CA LYS A 162 35.61 39.16 -1.61
C LYS A 162 36.50 38.84 -2.80
N LEU A 163 36.30 37.69 -3.45
CA LEU A 163 37.02 37.32 -4.66
C LEU A 163 36.76 38.32 -5.79
N GLU A 164 35.51 38.72 -5.99
CA GLU A 164 35.14 39.73 -7.00
C GLU A 164 35.84 41.08 -6.72
N GLU A 165 35.97 41.48 -5.46
CA GLU A 165 36.72 42.69 -5.09
C GLU A 165 38.23 42.55 -5.36
N PHE A 166 38.82 41.39 -5.08
CA PHE A 166 40.23 41.12 -5.41
C PHE A 166 40.48 41.11 -6.91
N GLU A 167 39.59 40.53 -7.71
CA GLU A 167 39.66 40.53 -9.17
C GLU A 167 39.62 41.96 -9.73
N LYS A 168 38.72 42.80 -9.22
CA LYS A 168 38.65 44.22 -9.60
C LYS A 168 39.97 44.96 -9.31
N ARG A 169 40.56 44.75 -8.13
CA ARG A 169 41.85 45.36 -7.76
C ARG A 169 43.00 44.87 -8.64
N LEU A 170 43.04 43.57 -8.97
CA LEU A 170 44.04 43.02 -9.89
C LEU A 170 43.90 43.61 -11.29
N HIS A 171 42.67 43.74 -11.78
CA HIS A 171 42.40 44.37 -13.07
C HIS A 171 42.86 45.83 -13.09
N GLU A 172 42.56 46.62 -12.05
CA GLU A 172 42.99 48.01 -11.92
C GLU A 172 44.54 48.13 -11.90
N LEU A 173 45.23 47.29 -11.12
CA LEU A 173 46.69 47.25 -11.13
C LEU A 173 47.26 46.88 -12.50
N SER A 174 46.66 45.91 -13.19
CA SER A 174 47.07 45.53 -14.54
C SER A 174 46.92 46.69 -15.52
N THR A 175 45.84 47.46 -15.44
CA THR A 175 45.64 48.65 -16.29
C THR A 175 46.72 49.71 -16.03
N LEU A 176 47.02 49.99 -14.76
CA LEU A 176 48.07 50.95 -14.38
C LEU A 176 49.47 50.53 -14.87
N ILE A 177 49.79 49.24 -14.82
CA ILE A 177 51.06 48.71 -15.33
C ILE A 177 51.15 48.91 -16.85
N ASN A 178 50.10 48.56 -17.59
CA ASN A 178 50.08 48.73 -19.05
C ASN A 178 50.22 50.20 -19.47
N GLU A 179 49.59 51.14 -18.75
CA GLU A 179 49.76 52.58 -18.99
C GLU A 179 51.19 53.06 -18.71
N ARG A 180 51.83 52.58 -17.64
CA ARG A 180 53.22 52.93 -17.29
C ARG A 180 54.26 52.34 -18.26
N CYS A 181 54.03 51.13 -18.78
CA CYS A 181 54.90 50.52 -19.78
C CYS A 181 54.77 51.20 -21.16
N SER A 182 53.58 51.70 -21.50
CA SER A 182 53.35 52.41 -22.76
C SER A 182 53.99 53.82 -22.79
N SER A 183 54.22 54.42 -21.62
CA SER A 183 54.77 55.78 -21.48
C SER A 183 56.30 55.83 -21.36
N THR A 184 57.00 54.69 -21.29
CA THR A 184 58.48 54.62 -21.17
C THR A 184 59.20 54.15 -22.44
N SER A 185 58.47 53.80 -23.51
CA SER A 185 59.01 53.24 -24.77
C SER A 185 59.39 54.28 -25.84
N THR A 186 59.69 55.54 -25.47
CA THR A 186 60.04 56.62 -26.42
C THR A 186 61.39 57.30 -26.18
N SER A 187 62.33 56.71 -25.43
CA SER A 187 63.68 57.30 -25.36
C SER A 187 64.76 56.32 -24.91
N VAL A 188 65.23 55.44 -25.81
CA VAL A 188 66.67 55.07 -25.88
C VAL A 188 66.98 54.55 -27.30
N HIS A 189 67.14 55.43 -28.28
CA HIS A 189 67.86 55.08 -29.51
C HIS A 189 69.37 55.30 -29.25
N ARG A 190 70.04 54.28 -28.68
CA ARG A 190 71.51 54.27 -28.61
C ARG A 190 72.06 53.68 -29.91
N HIS A 191 72.65 54.55 -30.72
CA HIS A 191 73.56 54.15 -31.80
C HIS A 191 74.70 53.31 -31.23
N PHE A 192 74.84 52.07 -31.71
CA PHE A 192 76.07 51.28 -31.58
C PHE A 192 76.84 51.36 -32.90
N PRO A 193 78.15 51.66 -32.91
CA PRO A 193 78.96 51.60 -34.11
C PRO A 193 79.31 50.13 -34.45
N PRO A 194 79.54 49.80 -35.73
CA PRO A 194 79.85 48.45 -36.16
C PRO A 194 81.28 48.06 -35.76
N GLY A 195 81.45 46.82 -35.29
CA GLY A 195 82.72 46.28 -34.86
C GLY A 195 83.62 45.84 -36.02
N ASP A 196 84.92 46.06 -35.86
CA ASP A 196 85.97 45.46 -36.69
C ASP A 196 86.37 44.08 -36.14
N PRO A 197 86.55 43.06 -36.99
CA PRO A 197 87.03 41.74 -36.58
C PRO A 197 88.53 41.62 -36.86
N SER A 198 89.40 41.58 -35.84
CA SER A 198 90.72 41.00 -36.05
C SER A 198 91.44 40.56 -34.76
N SER A 199 91.99 39.34 -34.85
CA SER A 199 93.06 38.74 -34.04
C SER A 199 92.76 38.57 -32.52
N GLY A 200 92.64 37.37 -31.96
CA GLY A 200 93.33 36.13 -32.24
C GLY A 200 94.45 35.97 -31.23
N THR A 201 94.25 35.20 -30.16
CA THR A 201 95.31 34.33 -29.61
C THR A 201 94.73 33.29 -28.65
N PHE A 202 95.18 32.07 -28.90
CA PHE A 202 94.97 30.84 -28.15
C PHE A 202 95.42 30.92 -26.69
N GLY A 203 94.76 30.15 -25.83
CA GLY A 203 95.23 29.86 -24.48
C GLY A 203 94.41 28.77 -23.81
N ASN A 204 94.65 27.51 -24.20
CA ASN A 204 94.22 26.33 -23.46
C ASN A 204 94.76 26.35 -22.02
N PHE A 205 93.92 26.04 -21.03
CA PHE A 205 94.38 25.41 -19.80
C PHE A 205 93.34 24.39 -19.32
N VAL A 206 93.85 23.19 -19.05
CA VAL A 206 93.15 21.95 -18.68
C VAL A 206 93.44 21.66 -17.20
N ALA A 207 92.50 20.93 -16.58
CA ALA A 207 92.50 20.26 -15.28
C ALA A 207 91.88 21.06 -14.13
#